data_AF-A0A6V8E6C1-F1
#
_entry.id   AF-A0A6V8E6C1-F1
#
_cell.length_a   1.000
_cell.length_b   1.000
_cell.length_c   1.000
_cell.angle_alpha   90.00
_cell.angle_beta   90.00
_cell.angle_gamma   90.00
#
_symmetry.space_group_name_H-M   'P 1'
#
loop_
_entity.id
_entity.type
_entity.pdbx_description
1 polymer ?
#
loop_
_entity_poly.entity_id
_entity_poly.type
_entity_poly.pdbx_seq_one_letter_code
_entity_poly.pdbx_strand_id
1 'polypeptide(L)'
;GNGTGIGFISHHGRSSDALVVEDLDVSGYSVGVSLHSDPGEISSPLILRDSRVVVSSALATEHYPVRLESTELIGGLDVAFTTVSSVDGQVGTVSVGESGSYSAYRTVVLDARRGGAPVPASFTVSYGNELLAPFTVEGTTVDVELLLRTVTETGEAVANRWTVTALVSGSPLGELVVDSPASSPSVLVIAVLVNQAPVVELQEPFAGQRVMEGDSIRASAAYSDDMDSEAMLVLSWRVLDMQGNDVLISGNEPVFNITDLTAGFYVVEVTVSDSFGEQSSASVDFEYTLLDTDNDWSSSCSSDTWFDANTGKSCGPNIYDEDDDNDGFSDERDAFPLDPCAQVDTDGDTQPDVLDCPEGYTSWLTEDMDDDGDGTPDVLEGVEPNDADVNVNALMVVLALSIVVILLFFARLRKGGPGDLTELDQKHL
;
A
#
# COMPACT_ATOMS: atom_id res chain seq x y z
N GLY A 1 -1.98 52.44 -43.80
CA GLY A 1 -2.17 53.59 -44.72
C GLY A 1 -3.42 54.39 -44.34
N ASN A 2 -3.43 55.71 -44.59
CA ASN A 2 -4.54 56.62 -44.22
C ASN A 2 -5.54 56.84 -45.37
N GLY A 3 -6.84 56.70 -45.10
CA GLY A 3 -7.89 56.94 -46.10
C GLY A 3 -9.26 57.22 -45.48
N THR A 4 -10.32 57.11 -46.29
CA THR A 4 -11.72 57.29 -45.88
C THR A 4 -12.58 56.15 -46.42
N GLY A 5 -13.64 55.75 -45.70
CA GLY A 5 -14.50 54.63 -46.11
C GLY A 5 -14.02 53.29 -45.54
N ILE A 6 -13.92 52.26 -46.39
CA ILE A 6 -13.50 50.90 -46.00
C ILE A 6 -12.04 50.67 -46.44
N GLY A 7 -11.20 50.20 -45.53
CA GLY A 7 -9.78 49.93 -45.81
C GLY A 7 -9.55 48.67 -46.65
N PHE A 8 -10.19 47.57 -46.27
CA PHE A 8 -10.15 46.28 -46.96
C PHE A 8 -11.54 45.65 -47.02
N ILE A 9 -11.89 45.11 -48.18
CA ILE A 9 -13.18 44.45 -48.41
C ILE A 9 -12.97 43.12 -49.15
N SER A 10 -13.63 42.08 -48.68
CA SER A 10 -13.67 40.78 -49.36
C SER A 10 -15.03 40.14 -49.14
N HIS A 11 -15.78 39.96 -50.23
CA HIS A 11 -17.08 39.30 -50.21
C HIS A 11 -17.02 37.98 -50.97
N HIS A 12 -17.87 37.02 -50.59
CA HIS A 12 -18.00 35.71 -51.24
C HIS A 12 -16.69 34.92 -51.25
N GLY A 13 -16.24 34.55 -50.05
CA GLY A 13 -15.00 33.81 -49.85
C GLY A 13 -15.00 32.45 -50.53
N ARG A 14 -13.84 32.02 -51.03
CA ARG A 14 -13.70 30.71 -51.66
C ARG A 14 -13.83 29.60 -50.60
N SER A 15 -14.51 28.51 -50.95
CA SER A 15 -14.58 27.32 -50.10
C SER A 15 -13.31 26.47 -50.13
N SER A 16 -12.52 26.57 -51.21
CA SER A 16 -11.40 25.66 -51.47
C SER A 16 -10.13 25.98 -50.69
N ASP A 17 -9.91 27.25 -50.35
CA ASP A 17 -8.69 27.71 -49.68
C ASP A 17 -8.89 29.09 -49.05
N ALA A 18 -8.12 29.37 -48.00
CA ALA A 18 -8.14 30.64 -47.28
C ALA A 18 -7.53 31.77 -48.13
N LEU A 19 -8.10 32.97 -48.03
CA LEU A 19 -7.41 34.17 -48.47
C LEU A 19 -6.48 34.61 -47.35
N VAL A 20 -5.17 34.60 -47.61
CA VAL A 20 -4.15 35.07 -46.66
C VAL A 20 -3.75 36.49 -47.00
N VAL A 21 -3.84 37.38 -46.03
CA VAL A 21 -3.40 38.79 -46.11
C VAL A 21 -2.37 39.01 -45.02
N GLU A 22 -1.16 39.40 -45.42
CA GLU A 22 -0.02 39.64 -44.53
C GLU A 22 0.34 41.13 -44.55
N ASP A 23 0.86 41.64 -43.42
CA ASP A 23 1.38 43.00 -43.28
C ASP A 23 0.37 44.12 -43.65
N LEU A 24 -0.93 43.88 -43.45
CA LEU A 24 -1.96 44.88 -43.72
C LEU A 24 -1.90 46.00 -42.68
N ASP A 25 -1.50 47.20 -43.11
CA ASP A 25 -1.55 48.42 -42.29
C ASP A 25 -2.72 49.31 -42.73
N VAL A 26 -3.72 49.49 -41.87
CA VAL A 26 -4.94 50.29 -42.14
C VAL A 26 -5.18 51.27 -41.00
N SER A 27 -5.27 52.55 -41.32
CA SER A 27 -5.53 53.61 -40.35
C SER A 27 -6.39 54.73 -40.95
N GLY A 28 -7.13 55.48 -40.13
CA GLY A 28 -7.90 56.65 -40.57
C GLY A 28 -9.20 56.37 -41.35
N TYR A 29 -9.46 55.12 -41.76
CA TYR A 29 -10.72 54.69 -42.38
C TYR A 29 -11.88 54.63 -41.36
N SER A 30 -13.12 54.58 -41.84
CA SER A 30 -14.30 54.37 -40.97
C SER A 30 -14.51 52.90 -40.59
N VAL A 31 -14.21 51.99 -41.53
CA VAL A 31 -14.19 50.54 -41.32
C VAL A 31 -12.85 49.99 -41.82
N GLY A 32 -12.23 49.13 -41.03
CA GLY A 32 -10.91 48.58 -41.32
C GLY A 32 -11.03 47.45 -42.32
N VAL A 33 -11.60 46.34 -41.88
CA VAL A 33 -11.84 45.12 -42.65
C VAL A 33 -13.33 44.84 -42.67
N SER A 34 -13.93 44.71 -43.85
CA SER A 34 -15.35 44.39 -44.03
C SER A 34 -15.49 43.10 -44.84
N LEU A 35 -16.17 42.11 -44.28
CA LEU A 35 -16.35 40.78 -44.87
C LEU A 35 -17.80 40.37 -44.86
N HIS A 36 -18.24 39.73 -45.94
CA HIS A 36 -19.60 39.24 -46.11
C HIS A 36 -19.61 37.99 -46.99
N SER A 37 -20.36 36.97 -46.59
CA SER A 37 -20.76 35.86 -47.45
C SER A 37 -22.27 35.67 -47.38
N ASP A 38 -22.87 35.07 -48.41
CA ASP A 38 -24.31 34.87 -48.40
C ASP A 38 -24.72 33.70 -47.48
N PRO A 39 -25.93 33.73 -46.88
CA PRO A 39 -26.42 32.61 -46.09
C PRO A 39 -26.42 31.30 -46.89
N GLY A 40 -25.72 30.29 -46.38
CA GLY A 40 -25.55 28.98 -47.03
C GLY A 40 -24.31 28.87 -47.92
N GLU A 41 -23.56 29.95 -48.13
CA GLU A 41 -22.23 29.92 -48.72
C GLU A 41 -21.21 29.38 -47.70
N ILE A 42 -20.32 28.50 -48.15
CA ILE A 42 -19.21 28.00 -47.33
C ILE A 42 -17.96 28.73 -47.78
N SER A 43 -17.39 29.55 -46.90
CA SER A 43 -16.13 30.25 -47.14
C SER A 43 -15.05 29.71 -46.21
N SER A 44 -13.87 29.41 -46.78
CA SER A 44 -12.65 29.21 -46.00
C SER A 44 -12.31 30.51 -45.26
N PRO A 45 -11.74 30.48 -44.04
CA PRO A 45 -11.46 31.70 -43.29
C PRO A 45 -10.56 32.68 -44.05
N LEU A 46 -10.79 33.97 -43.88
CA LEU A 46 -9.75 34.98 -44.13
C LEU A 46 -8.68 34.83 -43.05
N ILE A 47 -7.42 34.67 -43.45
CA ILE A 47 -6.29 34.72 -42.52
C ILE A 47 -5.65 36.10 -42.64
N LEU A 48 -5.70 36.88 -41.56
CA LEU A 48 -5.00 38.15 -41.44
C LEU A 48 -3.80 37.96 -40.52
N ARG A 49 -2.60 38.14 -41.04
CA ARG A 49 -1.36 37.84 -40.34
C ARG A 49 -0.45 39.08 -40.25
N ASP A 50 0.22 39.24 -39.11
CA ASP A 50 1.21 40.31 -38.87
C ASP A 50 0.70 41.71 -39.25
N SER A 51 -0.60 41.94 -39.05
CA SER A 51 -1.29 43.11 -39.56
C SER A 51 -1.65 44.09 -38.45
N ARG A 52 -1.88 45.34 -38.82
CA ARG A 52 -2.23 46.43 -37.90
C ARG A 52 -3.38 47.27 -38.44
N VAL A 53 -4.52 47.25 -37.75
CA VAL A 53 -5.73 47.98 -38.14
C VAL A 53 -6.16 48.89 -37.00
N VAL A 54 -6.15 50.21 -37.23
CA VAL A 54 -6.45 51.22 -36.21
C VAL A 54 -7.52 52.17 -36.69
N VAL A 55 -8.77 51.85 -36.37
CA VAL A 55 -9.98 52.56 -36.80
C VAL A 55 -11.13 52.32 -35.79
N SER A 56 -12.26 53.02 -35.92
CA SER A 56 -13.38 52.83 -34.99
C SER A 56 -14.06 51.45 -35.09
N SER A 57 -14.27 50.93 -36.29
CA SER A 57 -14.77 49.57 -36.56
C SER A 57 -13.66 48.81 -37.29
N ALA A 58 -12.85 48.06 -36.56
CA ALA A 58 -11.64 47.42 -37.07
C ALA A 58 -11.96 46.20 -37.95
N LEU A 59 -12.95 45.41 -37.55
CA LEU A 59 -13.45 44.28 -38.32
C LEU A 59 -14.97 44.22 -38.19
N ALA A 60 -15.65 44.11 -39.32
CA ALA A 60 -17.05 43.74 -39.40
C ALA A 60 -17.17 42.52 -40.31
N THR A 61 -17.64 41.40 -39.77
CA THR A 61 -17.79 40.16 -40.52
C THR A 61 -19.15 39.49 -40.30
N GLU A 62 -19.76 39.07 -41.40
CA GLU A 62 -21.03 38.35 -41.44
C GLU A 62 -20.87 37.11 -42.33
N HIS A 63 -21.21 35.91 -41.81
CA HIS A 63 -21.09 34.62 -42.51
C HIS A 63 -19.68 34.24 -43.03
N TYR A 64 -18.65 35.07 -42.81
CA TYR A 64 -17.30 34.86 -43.33
C TYR A 64 -16.31 34.65 -42.17
N PRO A 65 -15.78 33.43 -41.96
CA PRO A 65 -14.86 33.15 -40.86
C PRO A 65 -13.55 33.94 -40.97
N VAL A 66 -12.96 34.29 -39.82
CA VAL A 66 -11.68 35.04 -39.78
C VAL A 66 -10.73 34.41 -38.79
N ARG A 67 -9.46 34.34 -39.16
CA ARG A 67 -8.35 33.99 -38.29
C ARG A 67 -7.34 35.12 -38.29
N LEU A 68 -7.05 35.64 -37.11
CA LEU A 68 -6.10 36.72 -36.86
C LEU A 68 -4.84 36.10 -36.24
N GLU A 69 -3.70 36.23 -36.89
CA GLU A 69 -2.42 35.71 -36.42
C GLU A 69 -1.47 36.88 -36.18
N SER A 70 -0.98 37.03 -34.94
CA SER A 70 -0.04 38.11 -34.58
C SER A 70 -0.50 39.51 -35.02
N THR A 71 -1.82 39.73 -35.03
CA THR A 71 -2.46 40.92 -35.59
C THR A 71 -2.98 41.85 -34.49
N GLU A 72 -2.77 43.15 -34.65
CA GLU A 72 -3.24 44.20 -33.76
C GLU A 72 -4.45 44.93 -34.39
N LEU A 73 -5.65 44.68 -33.85
CA LEU A 73 -6.88 45.37 -34.22
C LEU A 73 -7.31 46.33 -33.10
N ILE A 74 -7.04 47.62 -33.28
CA ILE A 74 -7.51 48.66 -32.37
C ILE A 74 -8.81 49.24 -32.95
N GLY A 75 -9.95 48.87 -32.35
CA GLY A 75 -11.29 49.27 -32.75
C GLY A 75 -12.35 48.28 -32.29
N GLY A 76 -13.60 48.49 -32.72
CA GLY A 76 -14.69 47.53 -32.56
C GLY A 76 -14.54 46.32 -33.49
N LEU A 77 -14.90 45.14 -33.00
CA LEU A 77 -14.99 43.88 -33.72
C LEU A 77 -16.45 43.43 -33.73
N ASP A 78 -17.10 43.44 -34.88
CA ASP A 78 -18.49 43.03 -35.04
C ASP A 78 -18.54 41.67 -35.76
N VAL A 79 -19.09 40.66 -35.08
CA VAL A 79 -19.10 39.25 -35.56
C VAL A 79 -20.54 38.72 -35.58
N ALA A 80 -21.04 38.28 -36.74
CA ALA A 80 -22.37 37.68 -36.86
C ALA A 80 -22.36 36.42 -37.75
N PHE A 81 -23.11 35.39 -37.34
CA PHE A 81 -23.27 34.12 -38.06
C PHE A 81 -21.97 33.42 -38.48
N THR A 82 -20.87 33.70 -37.77
CA THR A 82 -19.53 33.21 -38.12
C THR A 82 -18.59 33.19 -36.92
N THR A 83 -17.41 32.63 -37.13
CA THR A 83 -16.38 32.50 -36.10
C THR A 83 -15.18 33.38 -36.40
N VAL A 84 -14.65 34.01 -35.35
CA VAL A 84 -13.39 34.75 -35.39
C VAL A 84 -12.44 34.16 -34.36
N SER A 85 -11.25 33.76 -34.78
CA SER A 85 -10.17 33.34 -33.89
C SER A 85 -9.03 34.35 -33.94
N SER A 86 -8.41 34.61 -32.80
CA SER A 86 -7.20 35.42 -32.72
C SER A 86 -6.12 34.65 -31.97
N VAL A 87 -4.91 34.63 -32.51
CA VAL A 87 -3.76 33.93 -31.94
C VAL A 87 -2.61 34.92 -31.84
N ASP A 88 -2.09 35.09 -30.63
CA ASP A 88 -0.97 36.00 -30.32
C ASP A 88 -1.16 37.44 -30.81
N GLY A 89 -2.42 37.86 -30.91
CA GLY A 89 -2.83 39.18 -31.36
C GLY A 89 -3.50 39.99 -30.25
N GLN A 90 -3.77 41.24 -30.56
CA GLN A 90 -4.59 42.11 -29.73
C GLN A 90 -5.81 42.54 -30.51
N VAL A 91 -6.98 42.46 -29.89
CA VAL A 91 -8.22 43.00 -30.46
C VAL A 91 -8.83 43.99 -29.48
N GLY A 92 -9.51 45.00 -30.01
CA GLY A 92 -10.27 45.95 -29.21
C GLY A 92 -11.58 45.36 -28.70
N THR A 93 -12.64 46.15 -28.72
CA THR A 93 -13.94 45.76 -28.16
C THR A 93 -14.63 44.76 -29.08
N VAL A 94 -14.96 43.58 -28.56
CA VAL A 94 -15.66 42.53 -29.33
C VAL A 94 -17.16 42.62 -29.08
N SER A 95 -17.94 42.69 -30.15
CA SER A 95 -19.40 42.57 -30.17
C SER A 95 -19.78 41.37 -31.02
N VAL A 96 -20.48 40.40 -30.40
CA VAL A 96 -20.91 39.17 -31.07
C VAL A 96 -22.42 39.19 -31.19
N GLY A 97 -22.90 39.17 -32.44
CA GLY A 97 -24.30 39.05 -32.81
C GLY A 97 -24.76 37.60 -32.94
N GLU A 98 -25.93 37.42 -33.57
CA GLU A 98 -26.61 36.13 -33.68
C GLU A 98 -25.70 35.04 -34.27
N SER A 99 -25.65 33.88 -33.60
CA SER A 99 -24.86 32.72 -34.03
C SER A 99 -23.36 33.02 -34.32
N GLY A 100 -22.84 34.11 -33.76
CA GLY A 100 -21.42 34.45 -33.84
C GLY A 100 -20.61 33.84 -32.69
N SER A 101 -19.31 33.68 -32.90
CA SER A 101 -18.38 33.42 -31.80
C SER A 101 -17.00 34.04 -32.05
N TYR A 102 -16.37 34.46 -30.97
CA TYR A 102 -15.00 34.94 -30.97
C TYR A 102 -14.18 34.14 -29.96
N SER A 103 -12.95 33.75 -30.32
CA SER A 103 -12.01 33.08 -29.43
C SER A 103 -10.62 33.71 -29.52
N ALA A 104 -9.96 33.87 -28.37
CA ALA A 104 -8.58 34.35 -28.29
C ALA A 104 -7.69 33.26 -27.74
N TYR A 105 -6.53 33.07 -28.37
CA TYR A 105 -5.54 32.07 -28.05
C TYR A 105 -4.16 32.70 -27.92
N ARG A 106 -3.30 31.99 -27.22
CA ARG A 106 -1.87 32.28 -27.13
C ARG A 106 -1.08 31.03 -27.47
N THR A 107 -0.06 31.18 -28.29
CA THR A 107 0.85 30.09 -28.61
C THR A 107 1.83 29.89 -27.47
N VAL A 108 1.92 28.66 -26.99
CA VAL A 108 2.92 28.24 -26.01
C VAL A 108 3.50 26.89 -26.37
N VAL A 109 4.69 26.63 -25.85
CA VAL A 109 5.34 25.32 -25.90
C VAL A 109 5.11 24.63 -24.57
N LEU A 110 4.52 23.44 -24.58
CA LEU A 110 4.47 22.56 -23.40
C LEU A 110 5.69 21.64 -23.42
N ASP A 111 6.44 21.63 -22.32
CA ASP A 111 7.68 20.87 -22.20
C ASP A 111 7.76 20.20 -20.82
N ALA A 112 7.47 18.90 -20.78
CA ALA A 112 7.61 18.11 -19.56
C ALA A 112 9.08 17.72 -19.39
N ARG A 113 9.70 18.05 -18.25
CA ARG A 113 11.12 17.77 -18.01
C ARG A 113 11.33 16.90 -16.79
N ARG A 114 12.05 15.80 -16.98
CA ARG A 114 12.54 14.90 -15.93
C ARG A 114 14.05 15.07 -15.79
N GLY A 115 14.53 15.45 -14.61
CA GLY A 115 15.96 15.72 -14.38
C GLY A 115 16.54 16.83 -15.29
N GLY A 116 15.69 17.73 -15.79
CA GLY A 116 16.06 18.79 -16.73
C GLY A 116 16.03 18.41 -18.22
N ALA A 117 15.78 17.16 -18.57
CA ALA A 117 15.65 16.70 -19.96
C ALA A 117 14.16 16.55 -20.37
N PRO A 118 13.77 16.94 -21.60
CA PRO A 118 12.42 16.71 -22.11
C PRO A 118 12.04 15.23 -22.16
N VAL A 119 10.81 14.90 -21.76
CA VAL A 119 10.25 13.54 -21.79
C VAL A 119 8.87 13.51 -22.45
N PRO A 120 8.50 12.42 -23.15
CA PRO A 120 7.15 12.28 -23.70
C PRO A 120 6.11 12.27 -22.57
N ALA A 121 5.06 13.08 -22.71
CA ALA A 121 4.00 13.21 -21.74
C ALA A 121 2.63 13.33 -22.44
N SER A 122 1.59 12.97 -21.70
CA SER A 122 0.21 13.35 -22.02
C SER A 122 -0.14 14.59 -21.21
N PHE A 123 -0.36 15.71 -21.89
CA PHE A 123 -0.67 16.99 -21.28
C PHE A 123 -2.18 17.22 -21.23
N THR A 124 -2.68 17.72 -20.11
CA THR A 124 -4.05 18.21 -19.97
C THR A 124 -4.02 19.63 -19.44
N VAL A 125 -4.71 20.55 -20.12
CA VAL A 125 -4.83 21.95 -19.73
C VAL A 125 -6.27 22.25 -19.35
N SER A 126 -6.48 22.72 -18.13
CA SER A 126 -7.76 23.29 -17.68
C SER A 126 -7.65 24.80 -17.51
N TYR A 127 -8.75 25.50 -17.75
CA TYR A 127 -8.77 26.97 -17.88
C TYR A 127 -9.31 27.70 -16.64
N GLY A 128 -9.51 26.98 -15.53
CA GLY A 128 -10.06 27.48 -14.27
C GLY A 128 -11.47 28.10 -14.37
N ASN A 129 -12.14 27.88 -15.50
CA ASN A 129 -13.49 28.30 -15.80
C ASN A 129 -14.23 27.11 -16.41
N GLU A 130 -15.29 26.64 -15.75
CA GLU A 130 -16.03 25.42 -16.14
C GLU A 130 -16.74 25.54 -17.49
N LEU A 131 -16.94 26.76 -18.00
CA LEU A 131 -17.49 27.00 -19.33
C LEU A 131 -16.48 26.72 -20.46
N LEU A 132 -15.19 26.59 -20.12
CA LEU A 132 -14.12 26.32 -21.07
C LEU A 132 -13.70 24.85 -20.97
N ALA A 133 -13.89 24.10 -22.04
CA ALA A 133 -13.53 22.69 -22.10
C ALA A 133 -12.00 22.51 -21.97
N PRO A 134 -11.52 21.48 -21.25
CA PRO A 134 -10.10 21.20 -21.15
C PRO A 134 -9.51 20.81 -22.52
N PHE A 135 -8.23 21.08 -22.69
CA PHE A 135 -7.46 20.73 -23.89
C PHE A 135 -6.48 19.59 -23.55
N THR A 136 -6.31 18.63 -24.45
CA THR A 136 -5.38 17.52 -24.28
C THR A 136 -4.49 17.34 -25.51
N VAL A 137 -3.23 16.98 -25.28
CA VAL A 137 -2.24 16.73 -26.34
C VAL A 137 -1.16 15.79 -25.82
N GLU A 138 -0.56 15.00 -26.71
CA GLU A 138 0.57 14.13 -26.36
C GLU A 138 1.81 14.51 -27.16
N GLY A 139 2.97 14.40 -26.53
CA GLY A 139 4.27 14.62 -27.18
C GLY A 139 5.37 14.89 -26.17
N THR A 140 6.58 15.17 -26.66
CA THR A 140 7.74 15.49 -25.80
C THR A 140 7.84 16.99 -25.55
N THR A 141 7.88 17.76 -26.64
CA THR A 141 7.85 19.22 -26.64
C THR A 141 6.86 19.61 -27.73
N VAL A 142 5.76 20.24 -27.37
CA VAL A 142 4.63 20.48 -28.28
C VAL A 142 4.25 21.95 -28.31
N ASP A 143 4.12 22.50 -29.52
CA ASP A 143 3.58 23.83 -29.74
C ASP A 143 2.05 23.76 -29.79
N VAL A 144 1.38 24.57 -28.98
CA VAL A 144 -0.08 24.55 -28.83
C VAL A 144 -0.66 25.95 -28.71
N GLU A 145 -1.91 26.10 -29.15
CA GLU A 145 -2.70 27.31 -28.98
C GLU A 145 -3.64 27.14 -27.78
N LEU A 146 -3.33 27.80 -26.66
CA LEU A 146 -4.15 27.73 -25.45
C LEU A 146 -5.13 28.89 -25.36
N LEU A 147 -6.35 28.58 -24.96
CA LEU A 147 -7.46 29.53 -24.92
C LEU A 147 -7.27 30.56 -23.80
N LEU A 148 -7.49 31.84 -24.14
CA LEU A 148 -7.53 32.96 -23.21
C LEU A 148 -8.96 33.39 -22.90
N ARG A 149 -9.84 33.42 -23.91
CA ARG A 149 -11.25 33.76 -23.73
C ARG A 149 -12.09 33.36 -24.94
N THR A 150 -13.40 33.25 -24.71
CA THR A 150 -14.44 33.11 -25.73
C THR A 150 -15.54 34.13 -25.48
N VAL A 151 -16.04 34.76 -26.54
CA VAL A 151 -17.21 35.63 -26.50
C VAL A 151 -18.26 35.06 -27.46
N THR A 152 -19.48 34.91 -26.99
CA THR A 152 -20.65 34.49 -27.78
C THR A 152 -21.80 35.48 -27.56
N GLU A 153 -22.90 35.31 -28.28
CA GLU A 153 -24.13 36.08 -28.05
C GLU A 153 -24.64 35.99 -26.60
N THR A 154 -24.40 34.86 -25.93
CA THR A 154 -24.92 34.58 -24.59
C THR A 154 -24.00 35.04 -23.46
N GLY A 155 -22.73 35.36 -23.74
CA GLY A 155 -21.80 35.83 -22.72
C GLY A 155 -20.33 35.67 -23.09
N GLU A 156 -19.47 36.04 -22.14
CA GLU A 156 -18.02 35.90 -22.22
C GLU A 156 -17.52 34.90 -21.16
N ALA A 157 -16.63 34.00 -21.57
CA ALA A 157 -15.89 33.13 -20.67
C ALA A 157 -14.40 33.40 -20.84
N VAL A 158 -13.72 33.67 -19.73
CA VAL A 158 -12.28 33.99 -19.71
C VAL A 158 -11.56 32.90 -18.96
N ALA A 159 -10.41 32.47 -19.48
CA ALA A 159 -9.47 31.63 -18.77
C ALA A 159 -8.82 32.47 -17.65
N ASN A 160 -9.24 32.26 -16.42
CA ASN A 160 -8.68 32.95 -15.25
C ASN A 160 -7.29 32.40 -14.89
N ARG A 161 -7.00 31.16 -15.26
CA ARG A 161 -5.78 30.42 -14.94
C ARG A 161 -5.61 29.27 -15.90
N TRP A 162 -4.37 28.87 -16.20
CA TRP A 162 -4.12 27.55 -16.79
C TRP A 162 -3.55 26.62 -15.73
N THR A 163 -4.20 25.47 -15.52
CA THR A 163 -3.59 24.35 -14.79
C THR A 163 -3.22 23.29 -15.82
N VAL A 164 -1.92 23.14 -16.05
CA VAL A 164 -1.32 22.18 -16.98
C VAL A 164 -0.83 21.00 -16.19
N THR A 165 -1.41 19.82 -16.43
CA THR A 165 -0.91 18.56 -15.87
C THR A 165 -0.19 17.76 -16.94
N ALA A 166 0.89 17.08 -16.56
CA ALA A 166 1.70 16.22 -17.42
C ALA A 166 1.78 14.82 -16.81
N LEU A 167 1.13 13.86 -17.47
CA LEU A 167 1.22 12.45 -17.12
C LEU A 167 2.40 11.81 -17.84
N VAL A 168 3.34 11.27 -17.07
CA VAL A 168 4.52 10.55 -17.59
C VAL A 168 4.62 9.21 -16.88
N SER A 169 4.83 8.13 -17.63
CA SER A 169 4.98 6.78 -17.08
C SER A 169 6.17 6.70 -16.10
N GLY A 170 5.97 6.05 -14.96
CA GLY A 170 6.97 5.95 -13.88
C GLY A 170 7.23 7.28 -13.17
N SER A 171 6.24 8.18 -13.12
CA SER A 171 6.32 9.43 -12.38
C SER A 171 4.97 9.85 -11.84
N PRO A 172 4.95 10.59 -10.72
CA PRO A 172 3.75 11.29 -10.29
C PRO A 172 3.32 12.32 -11.34
N LEU A 173 2.04 12.71 -11.27
CA LEU A 173 1.47 13.72 -12.15
C LEU A 173 2.21 15.05 -11.95
N GLY A 174 2.90 15.54 -13.00
CA GLY A 174 3.48 16.87 -12.98
C GLY A 174 2.39 17.92 -13.10
N GLU A 175 2.47 19.01 -12.34
CA GLU A 175 1.49 20.10 -12.41
C GLU A 175 2.22 21.46 -12.52
N LEU A 176 1.73 22.32 -13.41
CA LEU A 176 2.12 23.72 -13.52
C LEU A 176 0.87 24.59 -13.54
N VAL A 177 0.85 25.58 -12.66
CA VAL A 177 -0.22 26.57 -12.57
C VAL A 177 0.26 27.91 -13.11
N VAL A 178 -0.51 28.49 -14.03
CA VAL A 178 -0.25 29.79 -14.65
C VAL A 178 -1.40 30.74 -14.32
N ASP A 179 -1.21 31.57 -13.30
CA ASP A 179 -2.23 32.50 -12.78
C ASP A 179 -2.52 33.69 -13.71
N SER A 180 -1.68 33.94 -14.71
CA SER A 180 -1.88 35.02 -15.68
C SER A 180 -1.62 34.53 -17.11
N PRO A 181 -2.57 33.79 -17.71
CA PRO A 181 -2.45 33.25 -19.06
C PRO A 181 -2.00 34.27 -20.12
N ALA A 182 -2.55 35.48 -20.08
CA ALA A 182 -2.28 36.54 -21.06
C ALA A 182 -0.82 37.05 -21.05
N SER A 183 -0.12 36.96 -19.91
CA SER A 183 1.28 37.37 -19.75
C SER A 183 2.22 36.20 -19.48
N SER A 184 1.76 34.98 -19.76
CA SER A 184 2.54 33.76 -19.54
C SER A 184 3.80 33.71 -20.42
N PRO A 185 4.88 33.04 -19.99
CA PRO A 185 6.00 32.72 -20.87
C PRO A 185 5.54 31.90 -22.08
N SER A 186 6.25 32.03 -23.21
CA SER A 186 5.98 31.22 -24.41
C SER A 186 6.39 29.76 -24.26
N VAL A 187 7.18 29.43 -23.23
CA VAL A 187 7.57 28.04 -22.91
C VAL A 187 7.12 27.74 -21.49
N LEU A 188 6.23 26.76 -21.37
CA LEU A 188 5.73 26.24 -20.10
C LEU A 188 6.48 24.94 -19.79
N VAL A 189 7.39 25.01 -18.82
CA VAL A 189 8.17 23.86 -18.37
C VAL A 189 7.46 23.21 -17.18
N ILE A 190 7.01 21.97 -17.36
CA ILE A 190 6.40 21.18 -16.30
C ILE A 190 7.48 20.27 -15.71
N ALA A 191 7.84 20.48 -14.45
CA ALA A 191 8.80 19.63 -13.77
C ALA A 191 8.15 18.29 -13.42
N VAL A 192 8.76 17.19 -13.85
CA VAL A 192 8.34 15.82 -13.56
C VAL A 192 9.40 15.17 -12.68
N LEU A 193 8.96 14.69 -11.51
CA LEU A 193 9.82 14.00 -10.57
C LEU A 193 10.08 12.56 -11.06
N VAL A 194 11.25 12.02 -10.74
CA VAL A 194 11.56 10.61 -11.01
C VAL A 194 11.02 9.82 -9.81
N ASN A 195 10.22 8.79 -10.06
CA ASN A 195 9.85 7.83 -9.03
C ASN A 195 11.09 7.02 -8.62
N GLN A 196 11.36 6.87 -7.34
CA GLN A 196 12.42 5.97 -6.85
C GLN A 196 11.81 4.64 -6.43
N ALA A 197 12.61 3.58 -6.47
CA ALA A 197 12.16 2.31 -5.90
C ALA A 197 12.05 2.45 -4.36
N PRO A 198 11.12 1.72 -3.72
CA PRO A 198 10.99 1.72 -2.27
C PRO A 198 12.31 1.36 -1.56
N VAL A 199 12.51 1.88 -0.36
CA VAL A 199 13.55 1.45 0.55
C VAL A 199 12.96 0.37 1.45
N VAL A 200 13.60 -0.79 1.54
CA VAL A 200 13.18 -1.90 2.40
C VAL A 200 14.37 -2.42 3.23
N GLU A 201 14.11 -2.70 4.50
CA GLU A 201 15.07 -3.29 5.44
C GLU A 201 14.37 -4.36 6.28
N LEU A 202 14.90 -5.59 6.27
CA LEU A 202 14.45 -6.67 7.13
C LEU A 202 14.86 -6.41 8.58
N GLN A 203 13.91 -6.49 9.49
CA GLN A 203 14.12 -6.33 10.94
C GLN A 203 14.23 -7.69 11.63
N GLU A 204 13.42 -8.65 11.21
CA GLU A 204 13.44 -10.04 11.68
C GLU A 204 13.26 -10.97 10.46
N PRO A 205 13.87 -12.17 10.45
CA PRO A 205 14.85 -12.67 11.41
C PRO A 205 16.19 -11.94 11.31
N PHE A 206 17.05 -12.13 12.30
CA PHE A 206 18.43 -11.64 12.24
C PHE A 206 19.30 -12.54 11.36
N ALA A 207 20.33 -11.97 10.73
CA ALA A 207 21.25 -12.75 9.91
C ALA A 207 21.94 -13.86 10.73
N GLY A 208 21.80 -15.11 10.27
CA GLY A 208 22.31 -16.30 10.94
C GLY A 208 21.53 -16.68 12.20
N GLN A 209 20.33 -16.15 12.41
CA GLN A 209 19.47 -16.57 13.52
C GLN A 209 19.16 -18.07 13.39
N ARG A 210 19.35 -18.80 14.49
CA ARG A 210 18.92 -20.21 14.63
C ARG A 210 17.54 -20.24 15.29
N VAL A 211 16.63 -21.04 14.74
CA VAL A 211 15.31 -21.30 15.34
C VAL A 211 15.07 -22.80 15.32
N MET A 212 14.60 -23.35 16.43
CA MET A 212 14.42 -24.78 16.63
C MET A 212 13.08 -25.27 16.09
N GLU A 213 12.99 -26.57 15.88
CA GLU A 213 11.75 -27.20 15.44
C GLU A 213 10.62 -26.98 16.45
N GLY A 214 9.45 -26.58 15.96
CA GLY A 214 8.28 -26.27 16.78
C GLY A 214 8.13 -24.78 17.10
N ASP A 215 9.21 -23.99 16.97
CA ASP A 215 9.14 -22.54 17.07
C ASP A 215 8.76 -21.90 15.73
N SER A 216 7.94 -20.84 15.81
CA SER A 216 7.63 -20.02 14.63
C SER A 216 8.69 -18.95 14.42
N ILE A 217 9.14 -18.77 13.18
CA ILE A 217 10.01 -17.66 12.82
C ILE A 217 9.15 -16.47 12.40
N ARG A 218 9.33 -15.35 13.07
CA ARG A 218 8.68 -14.10 12.69
C ARG A 218 9.57 -13.32 11.73
N ALA A 219 9.06 -13.04 10.54
CA ALA A 219 9.70 -12.16 9.58
C ALA A 219 8.97 -10.81 9.52
N SER A 220 9.71 -9.71 9.62
CA SER A 220 9.16 -8.36 9.56
C SER A 220 10.13 -7.40 8.88
N ALA A 221 9.59 -6.38 8.21
CA ALA A 221 10.37 -5.41 7.47
C ALA A 221 9.93 -3.98 7.77
N ALA A 222 10.88 -3.05 7.76
CA ALA A 222 10.63 -1.63 7.68
C ALA A 222 10.77 -1.19 6.23
N TYR A 223 9.82 -0.38 5.74
CA TYR A 223 9.81 0.05 4.35
C TYR A 223 9.25 1.45 4.22
N SER A 224 9.73 2.19 3.23
CA SER A 224 9.31 3.56 2.94
C SER A 224 9.54 3.88 1.48
N ASP A 225 8.85 4.89 0.98
CA ASP A 225 8.96 5.36 -0.39
C ASP A 225 8.97 6.89 -0.43
N ASP A 226 9.43 7.48 -1.54
CA ASP A 226 9.52 8.93 -1.69
C ASP A 226 8.19 9.57 -2.13
N MET A 227 7.34 8.83 -2.83
CA MET A 227 6.06 9.31 -3.37
C MET A 227 4.85 8.60 -2.76
N ASP A 228 5.02 7.36 -2.30
CA ASP A 228 3.95 6.54 -1.76
C ASP A 228 3.99 6.44 -0.23
N SER A 229 2.80 6.50 0.38
CA SER A 229 2.64 6.14 1.79
C SER A 229 2.70 4.62 1.96
N GLU A 230 3.11 4.15 3.13
CA GLU A 230 3.19 2.70 3.45
C GLU A 230 1.94 1.89 3.08
N ALA A 231 0.74 2.48 3.18
CA ALA A 231 -0.51 1.80 2.85
C ALA A 231 -0.74 1.56 1.35
N MET A 232 0.03 2.22 0.48
CA MET A 232 -0.02 2.04 -0.98
C MET A 232 1.04 1.06 -1.49
N LEU A 233 2.02 0.71 -0.64
CA LEU A 233 3.07 -0.24 -0.96
C LEU A 233 2.54 -1.67 -0.82
N VAL A 234 3.02 -2.55 -1.69
CA VAL A 234 2.62 -3.96 -1.74
C VAL A 234 3.83 -4.84 -1.45
N LEU A 235 3.70 -5.68 -0.43
CA LEU A 235 4.71 -6.66 -0.03
C LEU A 235 4.47 -8.01 -0.71
N SER A 236 5.56 -8.72 -0.97
CA SER A 236 5.57 -10.13 -1.34
C SER A 236 6.74 -10.81 -0.62
N TRP A 237 6.44 -11.89 0.10
CA TRP A 237 7.40 -12.63 0.89
C TRP A 237 7.70 -13.97 0.26
N ARG A 238 8.96 -14.40 0.33
CA ARG A 238 9.44 -15.70 -0.15
C ARG A 238 10.44 -16.28 0.85
N VAL A 239 10.40 -17.59 1.06
CA VAL A 239 11.45 -18.33 1.77
C VAL A 239 12.07 -19.29 0.77
N LEU A 240 13.38 -19.19 0.62
CA LEU A 240 14.18 -19.91 -0.35
C LEU A 240 15.07 -20.94 0.35
N ASP A 241 15.20 -22.13 -0.24
CA ASP A 241 16.20 -23.11 0.19
C ASP A 241 17.62 -22.72 -0.30
N MET A 242 18.65 -23.46 0.11
CA MET A 242 20.02 -23.26 -0.36
C MET A 242 20.23 -23.45 -1.87
N GLN A 243 19.26 -24.04 -2.58
CA GLN A 243 19.28 -24.18 -4.04
C GLN A 243 18.54 -23.03 -4.74
N GLY A 244 17.95 -22.11 -3.98
CA GLY A 244 17.17 -20.96 -4.48
C GLY A 244 15.75 -21.31 -4.90
N ASN A 245 15.21 -22.46 -4.49
CA ASN A 245 13.82 -22.81 -4.76
C ASN A 245 12.91 -22.20 -3.70
N ASP A 246 11.72 -21.74 -4.12
CA ASP A 246 10.68 -21.28 -3.21
C ASP A 246 10.13 -22.45 -2.39
N VAL A 247 10.26 -22.35 -1.08
CA VAL A 247 9.72 -23.30 -0.10
C VAL A 247 8.40 -22.79 0.45
N LEU A 248 8.36 -21.48 0.78
CA LEU A 248 7.14 -20.79 1.24
C LEU A 248 7.00 -19.45 0.54
N ILE A 249 5.76 -19.03 0.31
CA ILE A 249 5.42 -17.74 -0.31
C ILE A 249 4.26 -17.14 0.48
N SER A 250 4.33 -15.83 0.75
CA SER A 250 3.25 -15.07 1.35
C SER A 250 3.03 -13.73 0.61
N GLY A 251 1.87 -13.12 0.86
CA GLY A 251 1.37 -11.94 0.16
C GLY A 251 1.67 -10.63 0.88
N ASN A 252 0.71 -9.70 0.78
CA ASN A 252 0.85 -8.33 1.26
C ASN A 252 0.56 -8.20 2.76
N GLU A 253 1.37 -8.84 3.59
CA GLU A 253 1.27 -8.77 5.05
C GLU A 253 2.51 -8.08 5.63
N PRO A 254 2.38 -7.20 6.65
CA PRO A 254 3.52 -6.49 7.25
C PRO A 254 4.44 -7.41 8.07
N VAL A 255 3.90 -8.56 8.51
CA VAL A 255 4.62 -9.59 9.25
C VAL A 255 4.27 -10.93 8.63
N PHE A 256 5.29 -11.74 8.37
CA PHE A 256 5.13 -13.11 7.89
C PHE A 256 5.59 -14.10 8.96
N ASN A 257 4.67 -14.90 9.46
CA ASN A 257 4.98 -16.00 10.38
C ASN A 257 5.31 -17.24 9.56
N ILE A 258 6.56 -17.67 9.63
CA ILE A 258 7.12 -18.83 8.94
C ILE A 258 7.03 -20.03 9.87
N THR A 259 6.37 -21.09 9.39
CA THR A 259 6.19 -22.39 10.06
C THR A 259 6.42 -23.51 9.06
N ASP A 260 6.44 -24.76 9.52
CA ASP A 260 6.43 -25.96 8.67
C ASP A 260 7.67 -26.11 7.76
N LEU A 261 8.83 -25.65 8.23
CA LEU A 261 10.11 -25.89 7.57
C LEU A 261 10.74 -27.19 8.06
N THR A 262 11.52 -27.85 7.20
CA THR A 262 12.41 -28.93 7.61
C THR A 262 13.73 -28.36 8.09
N ALA A 263 14.49 -29.09 8.92
CA ALA A 263 15.81 -28.64 9.35
C ALA A 263 16.73 -28.33 8.14
N GLY A 264 17.37 -27.16 8.16
CA GLY A 264 18.20 -26.66 7.07
C GLY A 264 18.43 -25.15 7.10
N PHE A 265 19.15 -24.66 6.09
CA PHE A 265 19.43 -23.24 5.90
C PHE A 265 18.47 -22.65 4.87
N TYR A 266 17.92 -21.49 5.21
CA TYR A 266 16.95 -20.78 4.39
C TYR A 266 17.30 -19.30 4.27
N VAL A 267 16.77 -18.68 3.23
CA VAL A 267 16.82 -17.22 3.04
C VAL A 267 15.40 -16.72 2.96
N VAL A 268 15.02 -15.80 3.84
CA VAL A 268 13.77 -15.04 3.69
C VAL A 268 14.05 -13.80 2.85
N GLU A 269 13.21 -13.57 1.86
CA GLU A 269 13.23 -12.43 0.96
C GLU A 269 11.89 -11.70 1.06
N VAL A 270 11.92 -10.38 1.22
CA VAL A 270 10.77 -9.51 1.03
C VAL A 270 11.00 -8.62 -0.17
N THR A 271 10.00 -8.52 -1.04
CA THR A 271 9.95 -7.55 -2.14
C THR A 271 8.84 -6.55 -1.86
N VAL A 272 9.15 -5.26 -1.97
CA VAL A 272 8.21 -4.14 -1.82
C VAL A 272 8.05 -3.47 -3.17
N SER A 273 6.82 -3.35 -3.64
CA SER A 273 6.44 -2.64 -4.87
C SER A 273 5.68 -1.37 -4.55
N ASP A 274 6.00 -0.29 -5.26
CA ASP A 274 5.23 0.94 -5.24
C ASP A 274 4.05 0.92 -6.24
N SER A 275 3.26 1.99 -6.23
CA SER A 275 2.11 2.18 -7.13
C SER A 275 2.48 2.53 -8.57
N PHE A 276 3.75 2.91 -8.80
CA PHE A 276 4.30 3.26 -10.11
C PHE A 276 5.05 2.09 -10.78
N GLY A 277 5.16 0.95 -10.10
CA GLY A 277 5.70 -0.31 -10.58
C GLY A 277 7.18 -0.56 -10.28
N GLU A 278 7.87 0.34 -9.57
CA GLU A 278 9.25 0.08 -9.13
C GLU A 278 9.26 -0.79 -7.87
N GLN A 279 10.31 -1.59 -7.73
CA GLN A 279 10.42 -2.59 -6.68
C GLN A 279 11.80 -2.64 -6.07
N SER A 280 11.85 -3.01 -4.80
CA SER A 280 13.09 -3.25 -4.06
C SER A 280 12.94 -4.49 -3.20
N SER A 281 14.06 -5.16 -2.91
CA SER A 281 14.08 -6.38 -2.11
C SER A 281 15.13 -6.33 -1.02
N ALA A 282 14.82 -7.00 0.09
CA ALA A 282 15.77 -7.29 1.16
C ALA A 282 15.71 -8.79 1.46
N SER A 283 16.86 -9.39 1.77
CA SER A 283 16.96 -10.80 2.10
C SER A 283 17.88 -11.04 3.29
N VAL A 284 17.53 -12.00 4.14
CA VAL A 284 18.33 -12.42 5.30
C VAL A 284 18.32 -13.94 5.40
N ASP A 285 19.46 -14.53 5.73
CA ASP A 285 19.60 -15.96 6.00
C ASP A 285 19.29 -16.30 7.46
N PHE A 286 18.68 -17.47 7.66
CA PHE A 286 18.46 -18.07 8.97
C PHE A 286 18.60 -19.60 8.87
N GLU A 287 18.78 -20.23 10.01
CA GLU A 287 18.89 -21.68 10.12
C GLU A 287 17.71 -22.19 10.93
N TYR A 288 17.00 -23.17 10.38
CA TYR A 288 15.98 -23.92 11.09
C TYR A 288 16.60 -25.23 11.54
N THR A 289 16.68 -25.47 12.84
CA THR A 289 17.35 -26.64 13.42
C THR A 289 16.33 -27.64 13.95
N LEU A 290 16.80 -28.85 14.24
CA LEU A 290 16.02 -29.83 14.99
C LEU A 290 15.79 -29.33 16.43
N LEU A 291 14.83 -29.95 17.12
CA LEU A 291 14.58 -29.70 18.54
C LEU A 291 15.80 -30.09 19.39
N ASP A 292 16.10 -29.23 20.37
CA ASP A 292 17.16 -29.34 21.36
C ASP A 292 16.55 -28.87 22.70
N THR A 293 16.16 -29.82 23.55
CA THR A 293 15.35 -29.58 24.77
C THR A 293 16.16 -28.88 25.87
N ASP A 294 17.41 -29.29 26.07
CA ASP A 294 18.27 -28.76 27.13
C ASP A 294 19.16 -27.59 26.68
N ASN A 295 19.12 -27.26 25.39
CA ASN A 295 19.77 -26.13 24.75
C ASN A 295 21.30 -26.18 24.91
N ASP A 296 21.88 -27.36 24.79
CA ASP A 296 23.31 -27.59 24.91
C ASP A 296 24.05 -27.69 23.56
N TRP A 297 23.32 -27.55 22.44
CA TRP A 297 23.83 -27.59 21.07
C TRP A 297 24.67 -26.36 20.70
N SER A 298 25.85 -26.32 21.30
CA SER A 298 26.84 -25.26 21.21
C SER A 298 27.96 -25.59 20.22
N SER A 299 28.86 -24.63 19.99
CA SER A 299 30.01 -24.82 19.09
C SER A 299 31.06 -25.84 19.57
N SER A 300 31.05 -26.20 20.86
CA SER A 300 31.92 -27.24 21.40
C SER A 300 31.35 -28.64 21.25
N CYS A 301 30.08 -28.76 20.89
CA CYS A 301 29.44 -30.03 20.61
C CYS A 301 30.01 -30.67 19.34
N SER A 302 30.49 -31.90 19.48
CA SER A 302 31.04 -32.66 18.36
C SER A 302 29.91 -33.30 17.54
N SER A 303 29.67 -32.85 16.30
CA SER A 303 28.64 -33.45 15.42
C SER A 303 28.95 -34.89 14.97
N ASP A 304 30.18 -35.38 15.21
CA ASP A 304 30.56 -36.77 14.90
C ASP A 304 30.16 -37.74 16.03
N THR A 305 30.08 -37.24 17.26
CA THR A 305 29.89 -38.04 18.48
C THR A 305 28.75 -37.56 19.36
N TRP A 306 28.12 -36.43 19.04
CA TRP A 306 27.05 -35.77 19.82
C TRP A 306 27.39 -35.70 21.31
N PHE A 307 28.61 -35.26 21.58
CA PHE A 307 29.19 -35.21 22.91
C PHE A 307 30.17 -34.04 23.01
N ASP A 308 30.07 -33.26 24.09
CA ASP A 308 30.98 -32.15 24.36
C ASP A 308 32.06 -32.60 25.36
N ALA A 309 33.29 -32.69 24.87
CA ALA A 309 34.44 -33.10 25.67
C ALA A 309 34.82 -32.11 26.79
N ASN A 310 34.33 -30.86 26.74
CA ASN A 310 34.59 -29.85 27.76
C ASN A 310 33.66 -29.97 28.97
N THR A 311 32.38 -30.27 28.72
CA THR A 311 31.36 -30.47 29.75
C THR A 311 31.31 -31.93 30.21
N GLY A 312 31.70 -32.86 29.34
CA GLY A 312 31.60 -34.29 29.58
C GLY A 312 30.18 -34.83 29.48
N LYS A 313 29.31 -34.12 28.74
CA LYS A 313 27.88 -34.43 28.53
C LYS A 313 27.63 -34.75 27.06
N SER A 314 26.62 -35.57 26.81
CA SER A 314 26.00 -35.66 25.48
C SER A 314 25.45 -34.29 25.10
N CYS A 315 25.38 -34.03 23.80
CA CYS A 315 24.90 -32.73 23.31
C CYS A 315 24.35 -32.82 21.89
N GLY A 316 23.48 -31.87 21.53
CA GLY A 316 22.99 -31.69 20.17
C GLY A 316 21.47 -31.74 20.07
N PRO A 317 20.91 -32.11 18.90
CA PRO A 317 19.47 -32.26 18.78
C PRO A 317 19.01 -33.57 19.38
N ASN A 318 17.77 -33.60 19.87
CA ASN A 318 17.21 -34.70 20.64
C ASN A 318 17.26 -36.10 19.99
N ILE A 319 17.34 -36.14 18.66
CA ILE A 319 17.40 -37.41 17.93
C ILE A 319 18.78 -38.08 18.00
N TYR A 320 19.79 -37.36 18.49
CA TYR A 320 21.19 -37.78 18.53
C TYR A 320 21.84 -37.59 19.90
N ASP A 321 21.27 -36.73 20.74
CA ASP A 321 21.58 -36.72 22.16
C ASP A 321 21.15 -38.06 22.80
N GLU A 322 21.87 -38.49 23.84
CA GLU A 322 21.54 -39.69 24.61
C GLU A 322 20.93 -39.35 25.98
N ASP A 323 20.86 -38.07 26.35
CA ASP A 323 20.40 -37.53 27.64
C ASP A 323 19.77 -36.12 27.40
N ASP A 324 18.57 -36.11 26.81
CA ASP A 324 17.87 -34.96 26.21
C ASP A 324 17.52 -33.82 27.19
N ASP A 325 17.45 -34.11 28.49
CA ASP A 325 17.20 -33.14 29.55
C ASP A 325 18.40 -32.99 30.52
N ASN A 326 19.45 -33.77 30.28
CA ASN A 326 20.76 -33.66 30.89
C ASN A 326 20.75 -33.90 32.42
N ASP A 327 19.80 -34.71 32.90
CA ASP A 327 19.60 -35.09 34.30
C ASP A 327 20.55 -36.22 34.77
N GLY A 328 21.24 -36.87 33.82
CA GLY A 328 22.25 -37.90 34.04
C GLY A 328 21.74 -39.34 33.83
N PHE A 329 20.47 -39.52 33.48
CA PHE A 329 19.91 -40.75 32.97
C PHE A 329 19.83 -40.69 31.45
N SER A 330 20.27 -41.77 30.81
CA SER A 330 20.18 -41.82 29.34
C SER A 330 18.74 -42.02 28.93
N ASP A 331 18.28 -41.43 27.82
CA ASP A 331 16.89 -41.50 27.34
C ASP A 331 16.33 -42.93 27.28
N GLU A 332 17.16 -43.92 26.92
CA GLU A 332 16.75 -45.34 26.87
C GLU A 332 16.39 -45.95 28.25
N ARG A 333 16.83 -45.32 29.32
CA ARG A 333 16.66 -45.74 30.72
C ARG A 333 15.84 -44.74 31.53
N ASP A 334 15.39 -43.67 30.89
CA ASP A 334 14.59 -42.62 31.48
C ASP A 334 13.11 -42.78 31.07
N ALA A 335 12.21 -42.76 32.05
CA ALA A 335 10.78 -42.80 31.79
C ALA A 335 10.23 -41.46 31.26
N PHE A 336 10.91 -40.34 31.55
CA PHE A 336 10.58 -38.98 31.15
C PHE A 336 11.80 -38.26 30.52
N PRO A 337 12.29 -38.69 29.34
CA PRO A 337 13.54 -38.21 28.75
C PRO A 337 13.66 -36.69 28.46
N LEU A 338 12.61 -35.91 28.65
CA LEU A 338 12.55 -34.48 28.33
C LEU A 338 12.30 -33.62 29.58
N ASP A 339 12.17 -34.23 30.77
CA ASP A 339 11.85 -33.55 32.01
C ASP A 339 12.92 -33.86 33.06
N PRO A 340 13.85 -32.93 33.31
CA PRO A 340 15.02 -33.18 34.16
C PRO A 340 14.69 -33.33 35.65
N CYS A 341 13.40 -33.27 36.02
CA CYS A 341 12.93 -33.50 37.38
C CYS A 341 12.47 -34.94 37.61
N ALA A 342 12.29 -35.75 36.56
CA ALA A 342 11.60 -37.03 36.63
C ALA A 342 12.35 -38.08 35.79
N GLN A 343 12.56 -39.26 36.35
CA GLN A 343 13.42 -40.29 35.72
C GLN A 343 12.84 -41.71 35.77
N VAL A 344 12.03 -42.02 36.79
CA VAL A 344 11.56 -43.38 37.09
C VAL A 344 10.03 -43.39 37.13
N ASP A 345 9.45 -44.42 36.50
CA ASP A 345 8.03 -44.79 36.50
C ASP A 345 7.97 -46.31 36.67
N THR A 346 7.82 -46.77 37.92
CA THR A 346 7.97 -48.19 38.28
C THR A 346 6.81 -49.05 37.80
N ASP A 347 5.57 -48.53 37.78
CA ASP A 347 4.37 -49.27 37.36
C ASP A 347 3.93 -48.96 35.91
N GLY A 348 4.52 -47.94 35.28
CA GLY A 348 4.32 -47.57 33.89
C GLY A 348 3.05 -46.74 33.65
N ASP A 349 2.55 -46.04 34.67
CA ASP A 349 1.31 -45.27 34.60
C ASP A 349 1.49 -43.83 34.11
N THR A 350 2.70 -43.44 33.74
CA THR A 350 3.13 -42.10 33.28
C THR A 350 3.19 -41.02 34.35
N GLN A 351 3.16 -41.39 35.62
CA GLN A 351 3.50 -40.53 36.74
C GLN A 351 4.88 -40.92 37.30
N PRO A 352 5.72 -39.94 37.67
CA PRO A 352 7.04 -40.25 38.21
C PRO A 352 6.98 -40.70 39.67
N ASP A 353 7.72 -41.75 40.04
CA ASP A 353 7.85 -42.21 41.42
C ASP A 353 8.37 -41.10 42.35
N VAL A 354 9.31 -40.30 41.85
CA VAL A 354 9.93 -39.18 42.58
C VAL A 354 10.14 -38.00 41.64
N LEU A 355 9.79 -36.80 42.11
CA LEU A 355 10.03 -35.55 41.40
C LEU A 355 11.14 -34.72 42.09
N ASP A 356 12.37 -34.82 41.61
CA ASP A 356 13.55 -34.11 42.15
C ASP A 356 14.12 -33.12 41.12
N CYS A 357 13.64 -31.87 41.16
CA CYS A 357 14.06 -30.85 40.21
C CYS A 357 15.45 -30.26 40.53
N PRO A 358 16.39 -30.25 39.57
CA PRO A 358 17.65 -29.51 39.67
C PRO A 358 17.42 -28.00 39.86
N GLU A 359 18.41 -27.31 40.41
CA GLU A 359 18.29 -25.87 40.69
C GLU A 359 17.99 -25.08 39.41
N GLY A 360 16.82 -24.43 39.35
CA GLY A 360 16.38 -23.62 38.21
C GLY A 360 15.37 -24.31 37.29
N TYR A 361 15.10 -25.59 37.49
CA TYR A 361 14.09 -26.35 36.75
C TYR A 361 12.80 -26.51 37.55
N THR A 362 11.69 -26.65 36.84
CA THR A 362 10.37 -26.93 37.42
C THR A 362 9.60 -27.81 36.46
N SER A 363 9.01 -28.89 36.96
CA SER A 363 8.16 -29.78 36.19
C SER A 363 6.67 -29.47 36.38
N TRP A 364 5.86 -29.86 35.40
CA TRP A 364 4.40 -29.87 35.47
C TRP A 364 3.84 -31.23 35.88
N LEU A 365 4.70 -32.25 36.02
CA LEU A 365 4.35 -33.59 36.47
C LEU A 365 3.97 -33.57 37.96
N THR A 366 3.28 -34.61 38.39
CA THR A 366 2.92 -34.84 39.79
C THR A 366 3.46 -36.20 40.18
N GLU A 367 4.20 -36.25 41.30
CA GLU A 367 4.74 -37.48 41.88
C GLU A 367 3.61 -38.50 42.08
N ASP A 368 3.86 -39.74 41.68
CA ASP A 368 2.94 -40.84 41.89
C ASP A 368 2.78 -41.15 43.38
N MET A 369 1.69 -41.80 43.73
CA MET A 369 1.35 -42.12 45.12
C MET A 369 1.26 -43.63 45.34
N ASP A 370 1.52 -44.47 44.33
CA ASP A 370 1.38 -45.93 44.34
C ASP A 370 2.42 -46.55 43.38
N ASP A 371 3.72 -46.37 43.66
CA ASP A 371 4.85 -46.64 42.75
C ASP A 371 4.86 -48.06 42.14
N ASP A 372 4.29 -49.06 42.84
CA ASP A 372 4.25 -50.46 42.37
C ASP A 372 2.91 -50.90 41.78
N GLY A 373 1.93 -49.98 41.73
CA GLY A 373 0.61 -50.17 41.17
C GLY A 373 -0.21 -51.27 41.85
N ASP A 374 0.10 -51.63 43.10
CA ASP A 374 -0.60 -52.70 43.82
C ASP A 374 -1.95 -52.25 44.44
N GLY A 375 -2.22 -50.95 44.41
CA GLY A 375 -3.42 -50.31 44.96
C GLY A 375 -3.26 -49.85 46.40
N THR A 376 -2.05 -49.86 46.94
CA THR A 376 -1.70 -49.43 48.30
C THR A 376 -0.76 -48.23 48.21
N PRO A 377 -1.23 -47.02 48.54
CA PRO A 377 -0.38 -45.84 48.40
C PRO A 377 0.93 -45.94 49.18
N ASP A 378 2.04 -45.41 48.66
CA ASP A 378 3.40 -45.59 49.23
C ASP A 378 3.49 -45.18 50.70
N VAL A 379 2.72 -44.16 51.07
CA VAL A 379 2.60 -43.66 52.45
C VAL A 379 2.01 -44.69 53.43
N LEU A 380 1.35 -45.74 52.93
CA LEU A 380 0.76 -46.86 53.67
C LEU A 380 1.52 -48.17 53.45
N GLU A 381 2.55 -48.18 52.61
CA GLU A 381 3.36 -49.37 52.35
C GLU A 381 4.28 -49.71 53.54
N GLY A 382 4.55 -51.00 53.77
CA GLY A 382 5.37 -51.45 54.90
C GLY A 382 4.72 -51.29 56.28
N VAL A 383 3.47 -50.81 56.36
CA VAL A 383 2.66 -50.89 57.57
C VAL A 383 2.20 -52.33 57.71
N GLU A 384 2.96 -53.15 58.44
CA GLU A 384 2.40 -54.43 58.88
C GLU A 384 1.10 -54.12 59.62
N PRO A 385 -0.01 -54.83 59.29
CA PRO A 385 -1.20 -54.74 60.10
C PRO A 385 -0.78 -55.33 61.45
N ASN A 386 -0.36 -54.47 62.37
CA ASN A 386 -0.37 -54.80 63.77
C ASN A 386 -1.79 -55.30 64.00
N ASP A 387 -1.88 -56.57 64.38
CA ASP A 387 -3.08 -57.33 64.73
C ASP A 387 -3.67 -56.70 66.01
N ALA A 388 -3.97 -55.41 65.91
CA ALA A 388 -4.54 -54.55 66.91
C ALA A 388 -6.04 -54.61 66.68
N ASP A 389 -6.60 -55.69 67.23
CA ASP A 389 -7.97 -55.79 67.74
C ASP A 389 -8.92 -54.87 66.97
N VAL A 390 -9.51 -55.39 65.89
CA VAL A 390 -10.66 -54.75 65.24
C VAL A 390 -11.70 -54.54 66.35
N ASN A 391 -11.77 -53.33 66.88
CA ASN A 391 -12.64 -53.04 68.00
C ASN A 391 -14.06 -53.12 67.47
N VAL A 392 -14.70 -54.26 67.67
CA VAL A 392 -16.06 -54.56 67.23
C VAL A 392 -17.06 -53.51 67.72
N ASN A 393 -16.74 -52.76 68.78
CA ASN A 393 -17.55 -51.62 69.22
C ASN A 393 -17.40 -50.39 68.31
N ALA A 394 -16.20 -50.11 67.76
CA ALA A 394 -15.99 -49.03 66.80
C ALA A 394 -16.67 -49.35 65.45
N LEU A 395 -16.58 -50.60 64.98
CA LEU A 395 -17.29 -51.04 63.78
C LEU A 395 -18.82 -50.94 63.96
N MET A 396 -19.35 -51.29 65.14
CA MET A 396 -20.77 -51.12 65.48
C MET A 396 -21.20 -49.64 65.55
N VAL A 397 -20.32 -48.72 65.95
CA VAL A 397 -20.60 -47.27 65.92
C VAL A 397 -20.63 -46.74 64.49
N VAL A 398 -19.73 -47.18 63.61
CA VAL A 398 -19.74 -46.80 62.19
C VAL A 398 -20.97 -47.36 61.48
N LEU A 399 -21.36 -48.61 61.76
CA LEU A 399 -22.60 -49.22 61.27
C LEU A 399 -23.85 -48.51 61.81
N ALA A 400 -23.86 -48.13 63.09
CA ALA A 400 -24.96 -47.37 63.66
C ALA A 400 -25.08 -45.96 63.05
N LEU A 401 -23.95 -45.26 62.85
CA LEU A 401 -23.91 -43.94 62.23
C LEU A 401 -24.33 -43.99 60.76
N SER A 402 -23.89 -45.00 60.00
CA SER A 402 -24.31 -45.19 58.61
C SER A 402 -25.80 -45.55 58.49
N ILE A 403 -26.35 -46.36 59.41
CA ILE A 403 -27.82 -46.59 59.49
C ILE A 403 -28.56 -45.30 59.83
N VAL A 404 -28.04 -44.45 60.73
CA VAL A 404 -28.63 -43.15 61.05
C VAL A 404 -28.57 -42.19 59.86
N VAL A 405 -27.47 -42.14 59.11
CA VAL A 405 -27.33 -41.34 57.89
C VAL A 405 -28.29 -41.83 56.81
N ILE A 406 -28.44 -43.14 56.62
CA ILE A 406 -29.41 -43.72 55.68
C ILE A 406 -30.85 -43.41 56.12
N LEU A 407 -31.18 -43.52 57.41
CA LEU A 407 -32.48 -43.13 57.95
C LEU A 407 -32.74 -41.63 57.79
N LEU A 408 -31.75 -40.78 57.98
CA LEU A 408 -31.82 -39.34 57.74
C LEU A 408 -31.96 -39.02 56.25
N PHE A 409 -31.28 -39.75 55.37
CA PHE A 409 -31.39 -39.63 53.92
C PHE A 409 -32.80 -40.00 53.44
N PHE A 410 -33.37 -41.11 53.93
CA PHE A 410 -34.77 -41.49 53.65
C PHE A 410 -35.79 -40.57 54.32
N ALA A 411 -35.50 -40.00 55.49
CA ALA A 411 -36.33 -38.97 56.12
C ALA A 411 -36.30 -37.65 55.33
N ARG A 412 -35.15 -37.30 54.73
CA ARG A 412 -34.96 -36.14 53.85
C ARG A 412 -35.61 -36.35 52.46
N LEU A 413 -35.69 -37.59 51.97
CA LEU A 413 -36.48 -37.93 50.77
C LEU A 413 -38.00 -37.89 51.02
N ARG A 414 -38.47 -38.07 52.26
CA ARG A 414 -39.90 -37.99 52.61
C ARG A 414 -40.40 -36.59 52.96
N LYS A 415 -39.52 -35.61 53.18
CA LYS A 415 -39.86 -34.20 53.34
C LYS A 415 -39.26 -33.43 52.17
N GLY A 416 -40.12 -33.04 51.23
CA GLY A 416 -39.78 -32.45 49.93
C GLY A 416 -38.55 -31.53 49.92
N GLY A 417 -37.72 -31.72 48.90
CA GLY A 417 -36.43 -31.05 48.74
C GLY A 417 -36.53 -29.53 48.58
N PRO A 418 -35.45 -28.79 48.90
CA PRO A 418 -35.24 -27.43 48.43
C PRO A 418 -34.58 -27.53 47.04
N GLY A 419 -35.08 -26.93 45.97
CA GLY A 419 -35.63 -25.58 45.90
C GLY A 419 -34.50 -24.66 45.44
N ASP A 420 -34.50 -24.41 44.13
CA ASP A 420 -33.84 -23.32 43.37
C ASP A 420 -32.88 -22.40 44.16
N LEU A 421 -31.61 -22.40 43.74
CA LEU A 421 -30.69 -21.32 44.05
C LEU A 421 -30.60 -20.41 42.81
N THR A 422 -31.29 -19.28 42.91
CA THR A 422 -31.24 -18.16 41.97
C THR A 422 -29.92 -17.40 42.06
N GLU A 423 -29.55 -16.83 40.92
CA GLU A 423 -28.50 -15.83 40.66
C GLU A 423 -28.14 -14.93 41.85
N LEU A 424 -26.96 -15.16 42.44
CA LEU A 424 -26.15 -14.17 43.16
C LEU A 424 -24.85 -14.82 43.66
N ASP A 425 -23.92 -15.17 42.74
CA ASP A 425 -22.50 -15.21 43.10
C ASP A 425 -21.57 -15.26 41.87
N GLN A 426 -21.44 -14.12 41.18
CA GLN A 426 -20.28 -13.87 40.32
C GLN A 426 -19.68 -12.52 40.69
N LYS A 427 -18.87 -12.53 41.75
CA LYS A 427 -17.76 -11.59 41.90
C LYS A 427 -16.67 -12.31 42.67
N HIS A 428 -15.50 -12.43 42.03
CA HIS A 428 -14.29 -13.16 42.43
C HIS A 428 -14.18 -14.58 41.88
N LEU A 429 -13.80 -14.68 40.61
CA LEU A 429 -12.46 -15.14 40.21
C LEU A 429 -12.18 -14.69 38.77
#